data_AF-A0A8S9WH37-F1
#
_entry.id   AF-A0A8S9WH37-F1
#
_cell.length_a   1.000
_cell.length_b   1.000
_cell.length_c   1.000
_cell.angle_alpha   90.00
_cell.angle_beta   90.00
_cell.angle_gamma   90.00
#
_symmetry.space_group_name_H-M   'P 1'
#
loop_
_entity.id
_entity.type
_entity.pdbx_description
1 polymer ?
#
loop_
_entity_poly.entity_id
_entity_poly.type
_entity_poly.pdbx_seq_one_letter_code
_entity_poly.pdbx_strand_id
1 'polypeptide(L)'
;QEELESLEEEGIKIIFLANPTRILGSKSVEGLECVRMELGPPDDTGRRRPVPVEGTEFVMDVDTVIPAIGQASDLQFLEGCGVDTPGGRRISTFEDGRTTVAGIFAGGDAATGAKTVIEAIAAGKRAALSIDEYLTGEKRADFKVESEIDLGEREAREKSNLSRNYFTIMDIALQKRVKMPKLPGEERITNFEEEELGYDAKMAVEEANRCLSCRKCIGCGICAEVCPQDAIVYDQTEERLELKVEKLIFAADMEENVPPGEYMYSNVVTQIEFERMLSESGPYGGIIMRPFDGDIPRGIAFIHVLDADEDECSPLAFEFLVQEAKSAKERDVDSCIFARELYVDTGDIKSVKIHDIKVTEMEETKNLRLQYVIEGEKEEKEFDMVVLSVGFSLPEYVKKMGELVGIKPEEIESRMWGEPGKDLVEVEIRKTDKDGVFIVV
;
A
#
# COMPACT_ATOMS: atom_id res chain seq x y z
N GLN A 1 16.86 2.48 21.98
CA GLN A 1 17.10 3.84 22.52
C GLN A 1 15.81 4.40 23.04
N GLU A 2 14.73 4.38 22.25
CA GLU A 2 13.37 4.75 22.68
C GLU A 2 12.93 4.06 23.98
N GLU A 3 13.15 2.74 24.12
CA GLU A 3 12.84 2.01 25.36
C GLU A 3 13.56 2.56 26.60
N LEU A 4 14.83 2.96 26.48
CA LEU A 4 15.57 3.54 27.60
C LEU A 4 15.04 4.92 27.97
N GLU A 5 14.69 5.73 26.96
CA GLU A 5 14.08 7.04 27.14
C GLU A 5 12.71 6.90 27.83
N SER A 6 11.90 5.91 27.42
CA SER A 6 10.62 5.58 28.06
C SER A 6 10.77 5.20 29.53
N LEU A 7 11.76 4.35 29.87
CA LEU A 7 12.05 3.99 31.28
C LEU A 7 12.48 5.22 32.10
N GLU A 8 13.26 6.12 31.52
CA GLU A 8 13.68 7.36 32.20
C GLU A 8 12.50 8.32 32.45
N GLU A 9 11.58 8.46 31.48
CA GLU A 9 10.35 9.26 31.62
C GLU A 9 9.41 8.70 32.71
N GLU A 10 9.39 7.38 32.88
CA GLU A 10 8.64 6.70 33.94
C GLU A 10 9.35 6.76 35.32
N GLY A 11 10.54 7.34 35.37
CA GLY A 11 11.33 7.47 36.60
C GLY A 11 12.00 6.17 37.06
N ILE A 12 12.13 5.18 36.17
CA ILE A 12 12.76 3.89 36.48
C ILE A 12 14.27 4.06 36.59
N LYS A 13 14.83 3.67 37.74
CA LYS A 13 16.27 3.77 38.02
C LYS A 13 17.03 2.59 37.43
N ILE A 14 17.77 2.85 36.35
CA ILE A 14 18.64 1.85 35.75
C ILE A 14 20.03 1.90 36.41
N ILE A 15 20.46 0.76 36.95
CA ILE A 15 21.79 0.62 37.56
C ILE A 15 22.65 -0.25 36.65
N PHE A 16 23.37 0.41 35.74
CA PHE A 16 24.33 -0.27 34.87
C PHE A 16 25.48 -0.89 35.66
N LEU A 17 26.05 -1.95 35.07
CA LEU A 17 27.24 -2.62 35.61
C LEU A 17 27.10 -2.99 37.10
N ALA A 18 25.96 -3.57 37.45
CA ALA A 18 25.70 -4.14 38.76
C ALA A 18 25.29 -5.61 38.57
N ASN A 19 25.94 -6.51 39.29
CA ASN A 19 25.60 -7.93 39.28
C ASN A 19 25.00 -8.33 40.63
N PRO A 20 23.79 -8.90 40.69
CA PRO A 20 23.23 -9.40 41.94
C PRO A 20 24.04 -10.59 42.45
N THR A 21 24.44 -10.56 43.72
CA THR A 21 25.20 -11.63 44.39
C THR A 21 24.35 -12.42 45.36
N ARG A 22 23.37 -11.78 46.02
CA ARG A 22 22.55 -12.42 47.04
C ARG A 22 21.22 -11.69 47.28
N ILE A 23 20.14 -12.45 47.42
CA ILE A 23 18.86 -11.92 47.93
C ILE A 23 18.88 -12.01 49.46
N LEU A 24 18.56 -10.90 50.12
CA LEU A 24 18.53 -10.80 51.57
C LEU A 24 17.10 -11.05 52.10
N GLY A 25 17.02 -11.56 53.33
CA GLY A 25 15.76 -11.90 54.00
C GLY A 25 15.56 -13.40 54.17
N SER A 26 14.77 -13.77 55.17
CA SER A 26 14.59 -15.19 55.57
C SER A 26 13.29 -15.82 55.09
N LYS A 27 12.21 -15.03 55.03
CA LYS A 27 10.88 -15.46 54.61
C LYS A 27 10.33 -14.62 53.45
N SER A 28 10.76 -13.37 53.37
CA SER A 28 10.43 -12.40 52.33
C SER A 28 11.72 -11.71 51.89
N VAL A 29 11.70 -11.09 50.72
CA VAL A 29 12.83 -10.26 50.27
C VAL A 29 12.89 -9.02 51.16
N GLU A 30 14.07 -8.73 51.68
CA GLU A 30 14.39 -7.55 52.50
C GLU A 30 15.49 -6.68 51.86
N GLY A 31 16.03 -7.13 50.71
CA GLY A 31 17.02 -6.39 49.94
C GLY A 31 17.73 -7.27 48.91
N LEU A 32 18.46 -6.63 48.01
CA LEU A 32 19.28 -7.28 46.99
C LEU A 32 20.72 -6.80 47.11
N GLU A 33 21.61 -7.70 47.48
CA GLU A 33 23.06 -7.46 47.49
C GLU A 33 23.57 -7.58 46.05
N CYS A 34 24.32 -6.56 45.62
CA CYS A 34 24.91 -6.43 44.31
C CYS A 34 26.39 -6.05 44.45
N VAL A 35 27.19 -6.35 43.42
CA VAL A 35 28.57 -5.88 43.28
C VAL A 35 28.70 -5.02 42.02
N ARG A 36 29.55 -3.99 42.03
CA ARG A 36 29.83 -3.24 40.80
C ARG A 36 30.67 -4.09 39.85
N MET A 37 30.42 -3.89 38.57
CA MET A 37 31.13 -4.53 37.48
C MET A 37 31.90 -3.48 36.69
N GLU A 38 32.97 -3.90 36.03
CA GLU A 38 33.63 -3.12 34.99
C GLU A 38 33.79 -3.96 33.73
N LEU A 39 33.95 -3.31 32.57
CA LEU A 39 34.16 -4.02 31.33
C LEU A 39 35.64 -4.37 31.20
N GLY A 40 35.95 -5.67 31.25
CA GLY A 40 37.28 -6.20 31.01
C GLY A 40 37.78 -5.96 29.58
N PRO A 41 38.98 -6.46 29.25
CA PRO A 41 39.50 -6.35 27.89
C PRO A 41 38.58 -7.07 26.89
N PRO A 42 38.52 -6.58 25.64
CA PRO A 42 37.80 -7.29 24.58
C PRO A 42 38.48 -8.64 24.30
N ASP A 43 37.68 -9.68 24.08
CA ASP A 43 38.16 -10.95 23.56
C ASP A 43 38.40 -10.89 22.04
N ASP A 44 38.79 -12.00 21.43
CA ASP A 44 39.07 -12.10 19.98
C ASP A 44 37.85 -11.75 19.10
N THR A 45 36.64 -11.71 19.66
CA THR A 45 35.41 -11.28 18.98
C THR A 45 35.11 -9.79 19.16
N GLY A 46 35.94 -9.07 19.92
CA GLY A 46 35.71 -7.68 20.33
C GLY A 46 34.78 -7.56 21.55
N ARG A 47 34.25 -8.66 22.07
CA ARG A 47 33.29 -8.66 23.19
C ARG A 47 34.02 -8.45 24.50
N ARG A 48 33.57 -7.48 25.30
CA ARG A 48 34.07 -7.26 26.66
C ARG A 48 33.23 -8.04 27.66
N ARG A 49 33.88 -8.77 28.56
CA ARG A 49 33.19 -9.47 29.65
C ARG A 49 33.12 -8.56 30.88
N PRO A 50 31.99 -8.54 31.61
CA PRO A 50 31.93 -7.84 32.88
C PRO A 50 32.77 -8.58 33.93
N VAL A 51 33.57 -7.84 34.68
CA VAL A 51 34.43 -8.34 35.76
C VAL A 51 34.01 -7.65 37.07
N PRO A 52 33.83 -8.38 38.18
CA PRO A 52 33.51 -7.77 39.47
C PRO A 52 34.63 -6.84 39.94
N VAL A 53 34.25 -5.68 40.47
CA VAL A 53 35.17 -4.78 41.17
C VAL A 53 35.10 -5.11 42.66
N GLU A 54 36.12 -5.80 43.19
CA GLU A 54 36.14 -6.24 44.59
C GLU A 54 35.99 -5.06 45.56
N GLY A 55 35.22 -5.24 46.64
CA GLY A 55 35.03 -4.22 47.68
C GLY A 55 33.99 -3.15 47.32
N THR A 56 33.23 -3.34 46.24
CA THR A 56 32.18 -2.42 45.79
C THR A 56 30.78 -2.96 46.02
N GLU A 57 30.64 -3.95 46.91
CA GLU A 57 29.37 -4.55 47.27
C GLU A 57 28.44 -3.50 47.88
N PHE A 58 27.18 -3.51 47.47
CA PHE A 58 26.15 -2.61 47.95
C PHE A 58 24.81 -3.34 48.04
N VAL A 59 23.95 -2.88 48.95
CA VAL A 59 22.60 -3.43 49.14
C VAL A 59 21.58 -2.45 48.58
N MET A 60 20.70 -2.96 47.73
CA MET A 60 19.51 -2.27 47.27
C MET A 60 18.34 -2.62 48.19
N ASP A 61 17.66 -1.60 48.68
CA ASP A 61 16.45 -1.74 49.48
C ASP A 61 15.27 -2.03 48.54
N VAL A 62 14.83 -3.30 48.52
CA VAL A 62 13.76 -3.82 47.66
C VAL A 62 12.98 -4.88 48.42
N ASP A 63 11.68 -4.97 48.17
CA ASP A 63 10.77 -5.97 48.76
C ASP A 63 10.39 -7.09 47.78
N THR A 64 10.72 -6.93 46.50
CA THR A 64 10.33 -7.79 45.40
C THR A 64 11.48 -7.90 44.41
N VAL A 65 11.82 -9.13 44.01
CA VAL A 65 12.81 -9.40 42.96
C VAL A 65 12.15 -10.25 41.89
N ILE A 66 12.12 -9.72 40.66
CA ILE A 66 11.59 -10.42 39.48
C ILE A 66 12.77 -10.91 38.64
N PRO A 67 13.07 -12.23 38.63
CA PRO A 67 14.17 -12.76 37.86
C PRO A 67 13.85 -12.73 36.36
N ALA A 68 14.55 -11.89 35.61
CA ALA A 68 14.45 -11.76 34.15
C ALA A 68 15.74 -12.20 33.44
N ILE A 69 16.27 -13.38 33.80
CA ILE A 69 17.58 -13.89 33.34
C ILE A 69 17.55 -14.57 31.95
N GLY A 70 16.40 -14.54 31.28
CA GLY A 70 16.18 -15.12 29.96
C GLY A 70 15.25 -16.33 29.98
N GLN A 71 15.23 -17.04 28.85
CA GLN A 71 14.35 -18.19 28.59
C GLN A 71 15.15 -19.37 28.02
N ALA A 72 14.62 -20.59 28.15
CA ALA A 72 15.18 -21.79 27.53
C ALA A 72 14.04 -22.61 26.90
N SER A 73 14.32 -23.29 25.79
CA SER A 73 13.35 -24.18 25.15
C SER A 73 13.16 -25.45 25.98
N ASP A 74 11.90 -25.89 26.14
CA ASP A 74 11.60 -27.22 26.63
C ASP A 74 11.71 -28.22 25.46
N LEU A 75 12.70 -29.11 25.53
CA LEU A 75 13.03 -30.07 24.48
C LEU A 75 12.81 -31.52 24.91
N GLN A 76 12.10 -31.77 26.02
CA GLN A 76 11.87 -33.13 26.54
C GLN A 76 11.14 -34.03 25.53
N PHE A 77 10.32 -33.46 24.66
CA PHE A 77 9.60 -34.21 23.61
C PHE A 77 10.51 -34.85 22.54
N LEU A 78 11.80 -34.48 22.49
CA LEU A 78 12.80 -35.04 21.57
C LEU A 78 13.57 -36.23 22.19
N GLU A 79 13.32 -36.58 23.45
CA GLU A 79 13.97 -37.74 24.08
C GLU A 79 13.72 -39.03 23.27
N GLY A 80 14.79 -39.71 22.89
CA GLY A 80 14.73 -40.94 22.07
C GLY A 80 14.68 -40.72 20.56
N CYS A 81 14.54 -39.48 20.07
CA CYS A 81 14.54 -39.18 18.63
C CYS A 81 15.95 -39.19 17.99
N GLY A 82 17.02 -39.20 18.80
CA GLY A 82 18.41 -39.16 18.32
C GLY A 82 18.89 -37.78 17.82
N VAL A 83 18.05 -36.75 17.97
CA VAL A 83 18.36 -35.36 17.63
C VAL A 83 19.33 -34.79 18.66
N ASP A 84 20.41 -34.17 18.19
CA ASP A 84 21.39 -33.54 19.08
C ASP A 84 20.83 -32.24 19.68
N THR A 85 20.93 -32.12 21.00
CA THR A 85 20.43 -30.98 21.79
C THR A 85 21.48 -30.54 22.82
N PRO A 86 22.53 -29.81 22.41
CA PRO A 86 23.66 -29.50 23.26
C PRO A 86 23.23 -28.74 24.53
N GLY A 87 23.46 -29.36 25.68
CA GLY A 87 23.09 -28.82 26.99
C GLY A 87 21.58 -28.66 27.20
N GLY A 88 20.73 -29.30 26.39
CA GLY A 88 19.27 -29.29 26.51
C GLY A 88 18.60 -27.94 26.26
N ARG A 89 19.30 -26.98 25.63
CA ARG A 89 18.83 -25.59 25.48
C ARG A 89 18.40 -25.21 24.07
N ARG A 90 18.79 -26.00 23.08
CA ARG A 90 18.62 -25.72 21.64
C ARG A 90 18.76 -27.00 20.84
N ILE A 91 18.13 -27.04 19.67
CA ILE A 91 18.21 -28.13 18.69
C ILE A 91 19.38 -27.84 17.75
N SER A 92 20.32 -28.77 17.64
CA SER A 92 21.42 -28.66 16.67
C SER A 92 20.88 -28.80 15.26
N THR A 93 21.18 -27.80 14.43
CA THR A 93 20.80 -27.76 13.01
C THR A 93 21.98 -27.33 12.14
N PHE A 94 21.95 -27.76 10.88
CA PHE A 94 22.75 -27.15 9.81
C PHE A 94 22.15 -25.79 9.43
N GLU A 95 22.88 -25.01 8.61
CA GLU A 95 22.45 -23.64 8.23
C GLU A 95 21.09 -23.59 7.54
N ASP A 96 20.66 -24.69 6.92
CA ASP A 96 19.40 -24.83 6.21
C ASP A 96 18.25 -25.38 7.08
N GLY A 97 18.49 -25.58 8.38
CA GLY A 97 17.50 -26.05 9.35
C GLY A 97 17.37 -27.58 9.44
N ARG A 98 18.16 -28.36 8.69
CA ARG A 98 18.20 -29.82 8.86
C ARG A 98 18.85 -30.21 10.18
N THR A 99 18.37 -31.27 10.81
CA THR A 99 19.09 -31.92 11.92
C THR A 99 19.99 -33.05 11.41
N THR A 100 20.75 -33.68 12.30
CA THR A 100 21.50 -34.91 11.98
C THR A 100 20.62 -36.13 11.72
N VAL A 101 19.33 -36.06 12.06
CA VAL A 101 18.37 -37.14 11.85
C VAL A 101 17.55 -36.86 10.60
N ALA A 102 17.62 -37.78 9.62
CA ALA A 102 16.90 -37.63 8.36
C ALA A 102 15.38 -37.48 8.58
N GLY A 103 14.77 -36.53 7.89
CA GLY A 103 13.35 -36.21 8.03
C GLY A 103 12.99 -35.32 9.22
N ILE A 104 13.96 -34.92 10.07
CA ILE A 104 13.73 -33.99 11.17
C ILE A 104 14.44 -32.67 10.89
N PHE A 105 13.69 -31.57 10.99
CA PHE A 105 14.11 -30.21 10.73
C PHE A 105 13.72 -29.33 11.92
N ALA A 106 14.44 -28.24 12.14
CA ALA A 106 14.08 -27.23 13.12
C ALA A 106 14.43 -25.82 12.62
N GLY A 107 13.59 -24.86 12.95
CA GLY A 107 13.76 -23.45 12.65
C GLY A 107 13.21 -22.58 13.78
N GLY A 108 13.57 -21.30 13.78
CA GLY A 108 13.23 -20.36 14.84
C GLY A 108 14.11 -20.50 16.09
N ASP A 109 13.67 -19.90 17.20
CA ASP A 109 14.46 -19.75 18.42
C ASP A 109 14.90 -21.08 19.05
N ALA A 110 14.13 -22.16 18.88
CA ALA A 110 14.51 -23.48 19.36
C ALA A 110 15.79 -24.00 18.68
N ALA A 111 16.09 -23.54 17.46
CA ALA A 111 17.32 -23.87 16.73
C ALA A 111 18.39 -22.77 16.87
N THR A 112 18.00 -21.50 16.75
CA THR A 112 18.96 -20.36 16.70
C THR A 112 19.28 -19.75 18.06
N GLY A 113 18.49 -20.04 19.09
CA GLY A 113 18.41 -19.26 20.33
C GLY A 113 17.55 -18.00 20.16
N ALA A 114 17.21 -17.36 21.29
CA ALA A 114 16.40 -16.14 21.34
C ALA A 114 17.12 -14.98 20.64
N LYS A 115 16.76 -14.80 19.38
CA LYS A 115 17.28 -13.78 18.47
C LYS A 115 16.20 -12.73 18.21
N THR A 116 16.36 -11.92 17.17
CA THR A 116 15.27 -11.05 16.71
C THR A 116 14.16 -11.87 16.04
N VAL A 117 12.92 -11.36 16.05
CA VAL A 117 11.77 -11.99 15.36
C VAL A 117 12.07 -12.24 13.89
N ILE A 118 12.78 -11.33 13.23
CA ILE A 118 13.16 -11.45 11.81
C ILE A 118 14.08 -12.65 11.60
N GLU A 119 15.06 -12.86 12.47
CA GLU A 119 15.96 -14.02 12.39
C GLU A 119 15.21 -15.34 12.66
N ALA A 120 14.24 -15.34 13.58
CA ALA A 120 13.40 -16.50 13.82
C ALA A 120 12.54 -16.86 12.59
N ILE A 121 11.92 -15.86 11.95
CA ILE A 121 11.18 -16.02 10.69
C ILE A 121 12.09 -16.56 9.59
N ALA A 122 13.31 -16.05 9.49
CA ALA A 122 14.29 -16.48 8.50
C ALA A 122 14.72 -17.94 8.70
N ALA A 123 14.99 -18.34 9.94
CA ALA A 123 15.29 -19.72 10.27
C ALA A 123 14.10 -20.64 9.95
N GLY A 124 12.87 -20.21 10.23
CA GLY A 124 11.65 -20.92 9.84
C GLY A 124 11.53 -21.10 8.32
N LYS A 125 11.78 -20.04 7.54
CA LYS A 125 11.76 -20.10 6.08
C LYS A 125 12.81 -21.07 5.51
N ARG A 126 14.03 -21.06 6.05
CA ARG A 126 15.09 -22.01 5.65
C ARG A 126 14.68 -23.45 5.91
N ALA A 127 14.18 -23.73 7.12
CA ALA A 127 13.68 -25.07 7.45
C ALA A 127 12.52 -25.49 6.53
N ALA A 128 11.59 -24.59 6.20
CA ALA A 128 10.48 -24.88 5.28
C ALA A 128 10.95 -25.21 3.86
N LEU A 129 11.92 -24.46 3.33
CA LEU A 129 12.53 -24.75 2.02
C LEU A 129 13.20 -26.13 2.04
N SER A 130 13.98 -26.45 3.08
CA SER A 130 14.62 -27.76 3.23
C SER A 130 13.62 -28.92 3.36
N ILE A 131 12.48 -28.69 4.02
CA ILE A 131 11.38 -29.67 4.10
C ILE A 131 10.80 -29.91 2.70
N ASP A 132 10.53 -28.86 1.94
CA ASP A 132 10.00 -28.96 0.59
C ASP A 132 10.96 -29.68 -0.37
N GLU A 133 12.25 -29.37 -0.30
CA GLU A 133 13.30 -30.09 -1.05
C GLU A 133 13.33 -31.58 -0.68
N TYR A 134 13.20 -31.91 0.62
CA TYR A 134 13.21 -33.29 1.10
C TYR A 134 11.99 -34.10 0.63
N LEU A 135 10.81 -33.46 0.55
CA LEU A 135 9.57 -34.11 0.14
C LEU A 135 9.45 -34.25 -1.38
N THR A 136 9.90 -33.25 -2.14
CA THR A 136 9.73 -33.19 -3.59
C THR A 136 10.94 -33.74 -4.36
N GLY A 137 12.13 -33.71 -3.76
CA GLY A 137 13.39 -33.98 -4.43
C GLY A 137 13.87 -32.86 -5.36
N GLU A 138 13.15 -31.74 -5.43
CA GLU A 138 13.53 -30.57 -6.22
C GLU A 138 14.30 -29.57 -5.37
N LYS A 139 15.44 -29.09 -5.89
CA LYS A 139 16.24 -28.08 -5.18
C LYS A 139 15.59 -26.70 -5.28
N ARG A 140 15.54 -25.97 -4.17
CA ARG A 140 15.05 -24.59 -4.07
C ARG A 140 16.21 -23.59 -4.10
N ALA A 141 15.87 -22.32 -4.31
CA ALA A 141 16.84 -21.24 -4.29
C ALA A 141 17.33 -20.97 -2.87
N ASP A 142 18.62 -20.65 -2.73
CA ASP A 142 19.21 -20.30 -1.44
C ASP A 142 18.56 -19.02 -0.89
N PHE A 143 17.97 -19.10 0.31
CA PHE A 143 17.38 -17.97 1.01
C PHE A 143 18.36 -17.37 2.01
N LYS A 144 18.69 -16.09 1.85
CA LYS A 144 19.53 -15.30 2.77
C LYS A 144 18.75 -14.12 3.32
N VAL A 145 18.96 -13.78 4.59
CA VAL A 145 18.50 -12.48 5.13
C VAL A 145 19.54 -11.38 4.92
N GLU A 146 19.10 -10.13 5.00
CA GLU A 146 19.94 -8.94 4.77
C GLU A 146 21.25 -8.94 5.57
N SER A 147 21.20 -9.42 6.82
CA SER A 147 22.38 -9.52 7.69
C SER A 147 23.40 -10.58 7.29
N GLU A 148 23.03 -11.53 6.43
CA GLU A 148 23.87 -12.63 5.92
C GLU A 148 24.48 -12.30 4.54
N ILE A 149 24.10 -11.16 3.96
CA ILE A 149 24.68 -10.65 2.71
C ILE A 149 26.01 -10.00 3.05
N ASP A 150 27.11 -10.59 2.56
CA ASP A 150 28.43 -10.01 2.80
C ASP A 150 28.61 -8.69 2.05
N LEU A 151 29.62 -7.89 2.43
CA LEU A 151 29.89 -6.61 1.79
C LEU A 151 30.10 -6.72 0.27
N GLY A 152 30.64 -7.83 -0.25
CA GLY A 152 30.83 -8.06 -1.68
C GLY A 152 29.54 -8.42 -2.41
N GLU A 153 28.67 -9.25 -1.83
CA GLU A 153 27.32 -9.55 -2.31
C GLU A 153 26.39 -8.33 -2.17
N ARG A 154 26.59 -7.55 -1.12
CA ARG A 154 25.87 -6.30 -0.87
C ARG A 154 26.34 -5.23 -1.83
N GLU A 155 27.64 -5.11 -2.06
CA GLU A 155 28.24 -4.28 -3.11
C GLU A 155 27.87 -4.80 -4.51
N ALA A 156 27.67 -6.09 -4.73
CA ALA A 156 27.23 -6.62 -6.02
C ALA A 156 25.74 -6.33 -6.25
N ARG A 157 24.90 -6.48 -5.21
CA ARG A 157 23.51 -6.02 -5.19
C ARG A 157 23.41 -4.50 -5.29
N GLU A 158 24.32 -3.76 -4.70
CA GLU A 158 24.44 -2.29 -4.85
C GLU A 158 25.06 -1.92 -6.18
N LYS A 159 25.94 -2.72 -6.80
CA LYS A 159 26.43 -2.44 -8.16
C LYS A 159 25.36 -2.77 -9.20
N SER A 160 24.51 -3.77 -8.94
CA SER A 160 23.31 -4.09 -9.74
C SER A 160 22.11 -3.21 -9.41
N ASN A 161 22.11 -2.48 -8.29
CA ASN A 161 21.03 -1.54 -7.92
C ASN A 161 21.49 -0.08 -7.82
N LEU A 162 22.75 0.24 -8.11
CA LEU A 162 23.39 1.53 -7.77
C LEU A 162 24.78 1.65 -8.44
N SER A 163 24.83 1.54 -9.77
CA SER A 163 25.79 2.36 -10.52
C SER A 163 25.15 3.72 -10.82
N ARG A 164 25.29 4.61 -9.82
CA ARG A 164 25.23 6.08 -9.87
C ARG A 164 23.88 6.77 -10.14
N ASN A 165 23.22 7.05 -9.02
CA ASN A 165 22.40 8.24 -8.76
C ASN A 165 22.84 9.48 -9.53
N TYR A 166 21.93 10.07 -10.31
CA TYR A 166 21.78 11.53 -10.44
C TYR A 166 20.33 11.88 -10.85
N PHE A 167 19.35 11.60 -9.98
CA PHE A 167 18.24 12.53 -9.77
C PHE A 167 18.22 12.82 -8.27
N THR A 168 18.22 14.09 -7.91
CA THR A 168 18.40 14.53 -6.54
C THR A 168 17.21 14.10 -5.66
N ILE A 169 17.47 13.15 -4.76
CA ILE A 169 16.80 13.07 -3.45
C ILE A 169 16.80 14.44 -2.74
N MET A 170 17.62 15.42 -3.16
CA MET A 170 17.63 16.78 -2.59
C MET A 170 16.31 17.55 -2.68
N ASP A 171 15.37 17.19 -3.58
CA ASP A 171 14.07 17.88 -3.63
C ASP A 171 13.00 17.22 -2.74
N ILE A 172 13.26 16.02 -2.24
CA ILE A 172 12.52 15.48 -1.10
C ILE A 172 13.28 16.00 0.12
N ALA A 173 12.80 17.10 0.70
CA ALA A 173 13.31 17.56 1.97
C ALA A 173 13.38 16.34 2.91
N LEU A 174 14.57 16.06 3.47
CA LEU A 174 14.75 15.02 4.48
C LEU A 174 13.86 15.36 5.67
N GLN A 175 12.62 14.90 5.62
CA GLN A 175 11.64 15.10 6.66
C GLN A 175 11.94 14.10 7.75
N LYS A 176 12.05 14.60 8.98
CA LYS A 176 12.13 13.72 10.14
C LYS A 176 10.83 12.93 10.21
N ARG A 177 10.92 11.67 10.66
CA ARG A 177 9.73 10.88 11.02
C ARG A 177 8.86 11.72 11.95
N VAL A 178 7.56 11.79 11.67
CA VAL A 178 6.60 12.40 12.58
C VAL A 178 6.64 11.59 13.87
N LYS A 179 7.02 12.22 14.99
CA LYS A 179 7.12 11.52 16.27
C LYS A 179 5.76 10.93 16.63
N MET A 180 5.73 9.63 16.95
CA MET A 180 4.53 8.97 17.45
C MET A 180 4.06 9.69 18.72
N PRO A 181 2.82 10.21 18.77
CA PRO A 181 2.23 10.68 20.02
C PRO A 181 2.26 9.55 21.06
N LYS A 182 2.79 9.87 22.23
CA LYS A 182 2.88 8.93 23.34
C LYS A 182 2.18 9.48 24.57
N LEU A 183 1.62 8.58 25.38
CA LEU A 183 1.10 8.94 26.68
C LEU A 183 2.26 9.42 27.59
N PRO A 184 2.11 10.52 28.35
CA PRO A 184 3.16 10.99 29.26
C PRO A 184 3.56 9.94 30.29
N GLY A 185 4.85 9.87 30.64
CA GLY A 185 5.36 8.90 31.62
C GLY A 185 4.62 8.90 32.96
N GLU A 186 4.21 10.08 33.46
CA GLU A 186 3.43 10.22 34.69
C GLU A 186 2.06 9.53 34.63
N GLU A 187 1.45 9.45 33.44
CA GLU A 187 0.18 8.76 33.22
C GLU A 187 0.42 7.26 32.99
N ARG A 188 1.47 6.90 32.20
CA ARG A 188 1.84 5.51 31.89
C ARG A 188 2.03 4.66 33.16
N ILE A 189 2.61 5.21 34.21
CA ILE A 189 2.83 4.46 35.47
C ILE A 189 1.57 4.19 36.30
N THR A 190 0.42 4.75 35.93
CA THR A 190 -0.82 4.67 36.72
C THR A 190 -1.89 3.77 36.12
N ASN A 191 -1.72 3.29 34.89
CA ASN A 191 -2.72 2.52 34.15
C ASN A 191 -2.06 1.54 33.16
N PHE A 192 -2.89 0.84 32.39
CA PHE A 192 -2.46 -0.09 31.32
C PHE A 192 -3.02 0.34 29.96
N GLU A 193 -3.29 1.64 29.79
CA GLU A 193 -3.74 2.19 28.51
C GLU A 193 -2.59 2.16 27.49
N GLU A 194 -2.94 2.25 26.22
CA GLU A 194 -1.97 2.17 25.12
C GLU A 194 -0.98 3.35 25.17
N GLU A 195 0.33 3.07 25.17
CA GLU A 195 1.37 4.11 25.16
C GLU A 195 1.38 4.88 23.84
N GLU A 196 1.30 4.17 22.71
CA GLU A 196 1.33 4.78 21.38
C GLU A 196 -0.07 5.20 20.97
N LEU A 197 -0.35 6.50 21.02
CA LEU A 197 -1.72 7.02 20.82
C LEU A 197 -2.14 7.12 19.34
N GLY A 198 -1.26 6.68 18.44
CA GLY A 198 -1.44 6.78 17.00
C GLY A 198 -1.34 8.22 16.47
N TYR A 199 -1.46 8.38 15.15
CA TYR A 199 -1.47 9.68 14.51
C TYR A 199 -2.90 10.23 14.39
N ASP A 200 -3.05 11.53 14.64
CA ASP A 200 -4.24 12.23 14.16
C ASP A 200 -4.24 12.33 12.63
N ALA A 201 -5.37 12.71 12.02
CA ALA A 201 -5.51 12.77 10.57
C ALA A 201 -4.44 13.66 9.89
N LYS A 202 -4.01 14.74 10.55
CA LYS A 202 -3.01 15.65 10.00
C LYS A 202 -1.61 15.04 10.09
N MET A 203 -1.25 14.48 11.23
CA MET A 203 0.02 13.77 11.45
C MET A 203 0.13 12.56 10.54
N ALA A 204 -0.97 11.84 10.31
CA ALA A 204 -1.02 10.70 9.41
C ALA A 204 -0.77 11.13 7.96
N VAL A 205 -1.39 12.21 7.51
CA VAL A 205 -1.13 12.79 6.18
C VAL A 205 0.31 13.30 6.07
N GLU A 206 0.86 13.93 7.11
CA GLU A 206 2.26 14.38 7.14
C GLU A 206 3.24 13.21 7.07
N GLU A 207 3.02 12.16 7.88
CA GLU A 207 3.83 10.95 7.87
C GLU A 207 3.70 10.18 6.55
N ALA A 208 2.50 10.15 5.95
CA ALA A 208 2.26 9.57 4.63
C ALA A 208 2.95 10.36 3.51
N ASN A 209 3.01 11.70 3.62
CA ASN A 209 3.74 12.53 2.66
C ASN A 209 5.26 12.40 2.78
N ARG A 210 5.77 11.96 3.94
CA ARG A 210 7.18 11.53 4.09
C ARG A 210 7.45 10.17 3.43
N CYS A 211 6.41 9.36 3.16
CA CYS A 211 6.58 8.07 2.50
C CYS A 211 7.23 8.22 1.12
N LEU A 212 8.33 7.50 0.89
CA LEU A 212 8.95 7.36 -0.42
C LEU A 212 7.99 6.55 -1.30
N SER A 213 7.09 7.25 -2.00
CA SER A 213 6.06 6.70 -2.87
C SER A 213 6.58 5.52 -3.71
N CYS A 214 6.04 4.32 -3.49
CA CYS A 214 6.37 3.10 -4.24
C CYS A 214 5.87 3.10 -5.70
N ARG A 215 5.28 4.20 -6.20
CA ARG A 215 4.81 4.37 -7.60
C ARG A 215 5.50 5.51 -8.36
N LYS A 216 6.45 6.25 -7.76
CA LYS A 216 7.30 7.22 -8.46
C LYS A 216 8.71 6.64 -8.64
N CYS A 217 9.48 7.16 -9.60
CA CYS A 217 10.89 6.80 -9.76
C CYS A 217 11.65 7.04 -8.45
N ILE A 218 12.20 5.98 -7.86
CA ILE A 218 13.00 6.05 -6.62
C ILE A 218 14.51 6.16 -6.88
N GLY A 219 14.93 6.30 -8.15
CA GLY A 219 16.33 6.40 -8.52
C GLY A 219 17.13 5.10 -8.40
N CYS A 220 16.47 3.93 -8.42
CA CYS A 220 17.16 2.63 -8.30
C CYS A 220 18.01 2.23 -9.52
N GLY A 221 17.96 2.96 -10.63
CA GLY A 221 18.79 2.71 -11.81
C GLY A 221 18.41 1.49 -12.66
N ILE A 222 17.50 0.62 -12.19
CA ILE A 222 17.12 -0.63 -12.87
C ILE A 222 16.63 -0.37 -14.30
N CYS A 223 15.83 0.67 -14.51
CA CYS A 223 15.34 1.00 -15.85
C CYS A 223 16.47 1.40 -16.81
N ALA A 224 17.49 2.11 -16.33
CA ALA A 224 18.66 2.49 -17.12
C ALA A 224 19.52 1.26 -17.45
N GLU A 225 19.74 0.35 -16.49
CA GLU A 225 20.51 -0.89 -16.72
C GLU A 225 19.90 -1.76 -17.83
N VAL A 226 18.58 -1.91 -17.85
CA VAL A 226 17.90 -2.75 -18.85
C VAL A 226 17.68 -2.04 -20.18
N CYS A 227 18.01 -0.75 -20.31
CA CYS A 227 17.77 0.05 -21.52
C CYS A 227 18.90 -0.14 -22.54
N PRO A 228 18.70 -0.87 -23.65
CA PRO A 228 19.78 -1.12 -24.61
C PRO A 228 20.18 0.11 -25.44
N GLN A 229 19.43 1.20 -25.35
CA GLN A 229 19.68 2.46 -26.06
C GLN A 229 20.33 3.54 -25.17
N ASP A 230 20.60 3.24 -23.89
CA ASP A 230 21.10 4.21 -22.91
C ASP A 230 20.27 5.53 -22.90
N ALA A 231 18.95 5.42 -23.12
CA ALA A 231 18.08 6.57 -23.37
C ALA A 231 17.60 7.27 -22.09
N ILE A 232 17.87 6.71 -20.91
CA ILE A 232 17.38 7.22 -19.63
C ILE A 232 18.38 8.23 -19.08
N VAL A 233 17.98 9.50 -19.11
CA VAL A 233 18.80 10.65 -18.71
C VAL A 233 18.19 11.28 -17.45
N TYR A 234 18.76 10.97 -16.29
CA TYR A 234 18.24 11.43 -15.01
C TYR A 234 18.59 12.89 -14.70
N ASP A 235 19.44 13.56 -15.46
CA ASP A 235 19.74 14.99 -15.28
C ASP A 235 19.05 15.86 -16.34
N GLN A 236 18.07 15.31 -17.07
CA GLN A 236 17.28 16.06 -18.02
C GLN A 236 16.45 17.12 -17.30
N THR A 237 16.74 18.40 -17.57
CA THR A 237 16.00 19.56 -17.05
C THR A 237 14.95 20.05 -18.04
N GLU A 238 14.00 20.88 -17.59
CA GLU A 238 13.05 21.53 -18.50
C GLU A 238 13.79 22.36 -19.56
N GLU A 239 13.33 22.26 -20.81
CA GLU A 239 13.75 23.13 -21.89
C GLU A 239 12.58 24.06 -22.25
N ARG A 240 12.85 25.36 -22.33
CA ARG A 240 11.86 26.36 -22.74
C ARG A 240 12.11 26.76 -24.18
N LEU A 241 11.14 26.49 -25.04
CA LEU A 241 11.19 26.82 -26.46
C LEU A 241 10.34 28.06 -26.75
N GLU A 242 10.91 29.02 -27.47
CA GLU A 242 10.15 30.15 -28.02
C GLU A 242 9.80 29.85 -29.48
N LEU A 243 8.52 29.61 -29.75
CA LEU A 243 8.00 29.32 -31.08
C LEU A 243 7.20 30.50 -31.60
N LYS A 244 7.52 30.95 -32.83
CA LYS A 244 6.70 31.93 -33.55
C LYS A 244 5.65 31.17 -34.35
N VAL A 245 4.40 31.30 -33.94
CA VAL A 245 3.24 30.68 -34.60
C VAL A 245 2.29 31.75 -35.11
N GLU A 246 1.72 31.54 -36.30
CA GLU A 246 0.70 32.42 -36.87
C GLU A 246 -0.71 32.05 -36.39
N LYS A 247 -0.91 30.77 -36.08
CA LYS A 247 -2.19 30.22 -35.65
C LYS A 247 -1.98 29.27 -34.49
N LEU A 248 -2.89 29.31 -33.53
CA LEU A 248 -2.96 28.39 -32.41
C LEU A 248 -4.31 27.67 -32.47
N ILE A 249 -4.27 26.34 -32.39
CA ILE A 249 -5.46 25.50 -32.33
C ILE A 249 -5.50 24.91 -30.92
N PHE A 250 -6.53 25.25 -30.17
CA PHE A 250 -6.78 24.76 -28.82
C PHE A 250 -7.71 23.55 -28.88
N ALA A 251 -7.21 22.39 -28.48
CA ALA A 251 -8.02 21.18 -28.31
C ALA A 251 -8.18 20.95 -26.81
N ALA A 252 -9.41 21.11 -26.32
CA ALA A 252 -9.73 20.96 -24.91
C ALA A 252 -9.84 19.47 -24.55
N ASP A 253 -9.28 19.10 -23.40
CA ASP A 253 -9.45 17.77 -22.81
C ASP A 253 -10.66 17.77 -21.86
N MET A 254 -11.17 16.59 -21.55
CA MET A 254 -12.28 16.37 -20.61
C MET A 254 -11.90 15.35 -19.55
N GLU A 255 -12.44 15.51 -18.35
CA GLU A 255 -12.33 14.51 -17.29
C GLU A 255 -13.70 14.02 -16.87
N GLU A 256 -13.80 12.74 -16.55
CA GLU A 256 -15.01 12.19 -15.92
C GLU A 256 -15.15 12.78 -14.51
N ASN A 257 -16.38 13.14 -14.15
CA ASN A 257 -16.65 13.67 -12.82
C ASN A 257 -16.35 12.62 -11.74
N VAL A 258 -16.02 13.09 -10.54
CA VAL A 258 -15.78 12.18 -9.42
C VAL A 258 -17.13 11.71 -8.87
N PRO A 259 -17.39 10.39 -8.78
CA PRO A 259 -18.62 9.89 -8.19
C PRO A 259 -18.77 10.31 -6.73
N PRO A 260 -20.02 10.51 -6.24
CA PRO A 260 -20.25 10.77 -4.83
C PRO A 260 -19.70 9.62 -3.97
N GLY A 261 -19.10 9.95 -2.82
CA GLY A 261 -18.43 8.97 -1.96
C GLY A 261 -19.32 7.83 -1.46
N GLU A 262 -20.64 8.03 -1.43
CA GLU A 262 -21.62 6.99 -1.07
C GLU A 262 -21.72 5.84 -2.07
N TYR A 263 -21.21 6.02 -3.29
CA TYR A 263 -21.15 5.00 -4.32
C TYR A 263 -19.78 4.31 -4.45
N MET A 264 -18.81 4.64 -3.59
CA MET A 264 -17.47 4.01 -3.61
C MET A 264 -17.49 2.62 -2.97
N TYR A 265 -18.17 1.67 -3.63
CA TYR A 265 -18.17 0.25 -3.27
C TYR A 265 -17.15 -0.54 -4.10
N SER A 266 -16.82 -1.75 -3.64
CA SER A 266 -15.72 -2.55 -4.17
C SER A 266 -15.90 -2.94 -5.65
N ASN A 267 -17.15 -3.10 -6.09
CA ASN A 267 -17.50 -3.48 -7.47
C ASN A 267 -18.27 -2.37 -8.21
N VAL A 268 -18.13 -1.12 -7.76
CA VAL A 268 -18.60 0.04 -8.51
C VAL A 268 -17.40 0.67 -9.20
N VAL A 269 -17.53 0.91 -10.50
CA VAL A 269 -16.50 1.58 -11.31
C VAL A 269 -17.11 2.73 -12.10
N THR A 270 -16.28 3.67 -12.53
CA THR A 270 -16.68 4.73 -13.45
C THR A 270 -16.70 4.26 -14.90
N GLN A 271 -17.20 5.09 -15.82
CA GLN A 271 -17.17 4.78 -17.26
C GLN A 271 -15.74 4.67 -17.78
N ILE A 272 -14.87 5.62 -17.46
CA ILE A 272 -13.47 5.58 -17.91
C ILE A 272 -12.77 4.35 -17.35
N GLU A 273 -13.00 4.00 -16.08
CA GLU A 273 -12.44 2.78 -15.50
C GLU A 273 -12.92 1.53 -16.25
N PHE A 274 -14.20 1.46 -16.60
CA PHE A 274 -14.78 0.36 -17.37
C PHE A 274 -14.24 0.30 -18.80
N GLU A 275 -14.09 1.43 -19.49
CA GLU A 275 -13.45 1.53 -20.82
C GLU A 275 -12.04 0.91 -20.80
N ARG A 276 -11.25 1.22 -19.76
CA ARG A 276 -9.93 0.60 -19.58
C ARG A 276 -10.01 -0.91 -19.41
N MET A 277 -11.08 -1.46 -18.83
CA MET A 277 -11.28 -2.91 -18.75
C MET A 277 -11.62 -3.52 -20.11
N LEU A 278 -12.44 -2.83 -20.91
CA LEU A 278 -12.83 -3.28 -22.26
C LEU A 278 -11.65 -3.27 -23.25
N SER A 279 -10.65 -2.42 -23.03
CA SER A 279 -9.46 -2.30 -23.87
C SER A 279 -8.59 -3.56 -23.85
N GLU A 280 -8.28 -4.13 -25.02
CA GLU A 280 -7.35 -5.27 -25.16
C GLU A 280 -5.92 -4.94 -24.68
N SER A 281 -5.53 -3.67 -24.79
CA SER A 281 -4.26 -3.15 -24.25
C SER A 281 -4.37 -2.67 -22.81
N GLY A 282 -5.57 -2.80 -22.24
CA GLY A 282 -5.90 -2.42 -20.88
C GLY A 282 -5.30 -3.36 -19.83
N PRO A 283 -5.37 -2.98 -18.55
CA PRO A 283 -4.83 -3.77 -17.45
C PRO A 283 -5.43 -5.18 -17.35
N TYR A 284 -6.63 -5.39 -17.89
CA TYR A 284 -7.33 -6.67 -17.88
C TYR A 284 -7.35 -7.37 -19.25
N GLY A 285 -6.63 -6.85 -20.25
CA GLY A 285 -6.54 -7.48 -21.57
C GLY A 285 -7.88 -7.61 -22.30
N GLY A 286 -8.84 -6.71 -22.05
CA GLY A 286 -10.18 -6.74 -22.64
C GLY A 286 -11.18 -7.66 -21.92
N ILE A 287 -10.78 -8.29 -20.80
CA ILE A 287 -11.63 -9.14 -19.97
C ILE A 287 -12.27 -8.28 -18.88
N ILE A 288 -13.60 -8.39 -18.73
CA ILE A 288 -14.32 -7.70 -17.67
C ILE A 288 -14.20 -8.51 -16.38
N MET A 289 -13.60 -7.92 -15.35
CA MET A 289 -13.37 -8.54 -14.05
C MET A 289 -13.87 -7.63 -12.94
N ARG A 290 -14.47 -8.22 -11.91
CA ARG A 290 -14.86 -7.53 -10.68
C ARG A 290 -13.59 -7.02 -9.96
N PRO A 291 -13.50 -5.73 -9.60
CA PRO A 291 -12.32 -5.21 -8.92
C PRO A 291 -12.04 -5.87 -7.57
N PHE A 292 -13.08 -6.36 -6.87
CA PHE A 292 -12.95 -6.96 -5.55
C PHE A 292 -12.20 -8.30 -5.55
N ASP A 293 -12.62 -9.24 -6.40
CA ASP A 293 -12.18 -10.64 -6.37
C ASP A 293 -11.64 -11.15 -7.71
N GLY A 294 -11.78 -10.38 -8.79
CA GLY A 294 -11.34 -10.76 -10.13
C GLY A 294 -12.29 -11.71 -10.86
N ASP A 295 -13.46 -12.02 -10.31
CA ASP A 295 -14.43 -12.87 -11.00
C ASP A 295 -15.06 -12.17 -12.20
N ILE A 296 -15.50 -12.94 -13.19
CA ILE A 296 -16.26 -12.41 -14.34
C ILE A 296 -17.69 -12.13 -13.86
N PRO A 297 -18.17 -10.87 -13.92
CA PRO A 297 -19.54 -10.56 -13.54
C PRO A 297 -20.49 -11.21 -14.54
N ARG A 298 -21.57 -11.83 -14.04
CA ARG A 298 -22.65 -12.35 -14.88
C ARG A 298 -23.58 -11.23 -15.31
N GLY A 299 -23.79 -10.24 -14.44
CA GLY A 299 -24.66 -9.10 -14.69
C GLY A 299 -24.07 -7.78 -14.22
N ILE A 300 -24.12 -6.76 -15.09
CA ILE A 300 -23.70 -5.39 -14.83
C ILE A 300 -24.88 -4.44 -14.93
N ALA A 301 -25.00 -3.56 -13.94
CA ALA A 301 -25.89 -2.41 -13.99
C ALA A 301 -25.13 -1.16 -14.41
N PHE A 302 -25.56 -0.56 -15.51
CA PHE A 302 -25.05 0.72 -16.01
C PHE A 302 -25.98 1.81 -15.53
N ILE A 303 -25.51 2.68 -14.64
CA ILE A 303 -26.34 3.71 -14.02
C ILE A 303 -25.88 5.09 -14.49
N HIS A 304 -26.78 5.83 -15.14
CA HIS A 304 -26.58 7.23 -15.48
C HIS A 304 -27.22 8.10 -14.41
N VAL A 305 -26.38 8.66 -13.52
CA VAL A 305 -26.79 9.47 -12.38
C VAL A 305 -26.41 10.92 -12.66
N LEU A 306 -27.36 11.68 -13.20
CA LEU A 306 -27.29 13.14 -13.19
C LEU A 306 -28.63 13.71 -12.74
N ASP A 307 -28.56 14.78 -11.95
CA ASP A 307 -29.64 15.75 -11.86
C ASP A 307 -29.74 16.47 -13.21
N ALA A 308 -30.61 15.93 -14.06
CA ALA A 308 -30.83 16.32 -15.46
C ALA A 308 -31.21 17.81 -15.68
N ASP A 309 -31.28 18.62 -14.63
CA ASP A 309 -31.77 19.99 -14.74
C ASP A 309 -30.67 20.98 -15.19
N GLU A 310 -29.37 20.64 -15.15
CA GLU A 310 -28.28 21.62 -15.41
C GLU A 310 -27.04 21.12 -16.20
N ASP A 311 -26.90 19.85 -16.59
CA ASP A 311 -25.67 19.34 -17.27
C ASP A 311 -25.86 19.02 -18.76
N GLU A 312 -25.26 19.86 -19.62
CA GLU A 312 -25.26 19.74 -21.10
C GLU A 312 -24.55 18.48 -21.62
N CYS A 313 -23.74 17.79 -20.80
CA CYS A 313 -22.97 16.60 -21.18
C CYS A 313 -23.74 15.28 -21.04
N SER A 314 -24.91 15.32 -20.39
CA SER A 314 -25.71 14.12 -20.06
C SER A 314 -26.01 13.22 -21.27
N PRO A 315 -26.41 13.76 -22.45
CA PRO A 315 -26.70 12.93 -23.63
C PRO A 315 -25.47 12.17 -24.14
N LEU A 316 -24.31 12.82 -24.15
CA LEU A 316 -23.04 12.25 -24.61
C LEU A 316 -22.57 11.12 -23.67
N ALA A 317 -22.57 11.39 -22.37
CA ALA A 317 -22.18 10.40 -21.36
C ALA A 317 -23.11 9.18 -21.39
N PHE A 318 -24.42 9.40 -21.61
CA PHE A 318 -25.39 8.33 -21.79
C PHE A 318 -25.13 7.53 -23.07
N GLU A 319 -24.78 8.17 -24.19
CA GLU A 319 -24.46 7.45 -25.42
C GLU A 319 -23.21 6.57 -25.27
N PHE A 320 -22.15 7.07 -24.63
CA PHE A 320 -20.98 6.25 -24.30
C PHE A 320 -21.35 5.07 -23.38
N LEU A 321 -22.20 5.31 -22.38
CA LEU A 321 -22.68 4.25 -21.48
C LEU A 321 -23.43 3.14 -22.24
N VAL A 322 -24.21 3.51 -23.25
CA VAL A 322 -24.90 2.55 -24.13
C VAL A 322 -23.91 1.71 -24.93
N GLN A 323 -22.83 2.31 -25.46
CA GLN A 323 -21.80 1.57 -26.20
C GLN A 323 -21.00 0.63 -25.30
N GLU A 324 -20.72 1.04 -24.07
CA GLU A 324 -20.07 0.21 -23.05
C GLU A 324 -20.94 -1.00 -22.68
N ALA A 325 -22.24 -0.78 -22.47
CA ALA A 325 -23.20 -1.85 -22.19
C ALA A 325 -23.33 -2.84 -23.36
N LYS A 326 -23.32 -2.36 -24.60
CA LYS A 326 -23.27 -3.22 -25.80
C LYS A 326 -21.99 -4.04 -25.85
N SER A 327 -20.85 -3.41 -25.60
CA SER A 327 -19.53 -4.05 -25.56
C SER A 327 -19.43 -5.14 -24.48
N ALA A 328 -20.08 -4.94 -23.34
CA ALA A 328 -20.18 -5.95 -22.28
C ALA A 328 -21.04 -7.14 -22.70
N LYS A 329 -22.19 -6.88 -23.34
CA LYS A 329 -23.06 -7.93 -23.86
C LYS A 329 -22.41 -8.79 -24.95
N GLU A 330 -21.61 -8.17 -25.84
CA GLU A 330 -20.80 -8.91 -26.84
C GLU A 330 -19.78 -9.87 -26.21
N ARG A 331 -19.46 -9.69 -24.93
CA ARG A 331 -18.57 -10.54 -24.12
C ARG A 331 -19.34 -11.49 -23.18
N ASP A 332 -20.59 -11.78 -23.52
CA ASP A 332 -21.48 -12.68 -22.77
C ASP A 332 -21.78 -12.21 -21.32
N VAL A 333 -21.74 -10.90 -21.05
CA VAL A 333 -22.12 -10.31 -19.76
C VAL A 333 -23.48 -9.62 -19.85
N ASP A 334 -24.44 -10.04 -19.01
CA ASP A 334 -25.77 -9.43 -18.99
C ASP A 334 -25.67 -7.95 -18.59
N SER A 335 -26.33 -7.08 -19.35
CA SER A 335 -26.24 -5.64 -19.18
C SER A 335 -27.62 -5.02 -19.04
N CYS A 336 -27.78 -4.14 -18.04
CA CYS A 336 -29.02 -3.40 -17.81
C CYS A 336 -28.70 -1.92 -17.54
N ILE A 337 -29.33 -1.03 -18.31
CA ILE A 337 -29.14 0.42 -18.17
C ILE A 337 -30.25 1.00 -17.29
N PHE A 338 -29.88 1.88 -16.38
CA PHE A 338 -30.75 2.64 -15.49
C PHE A 338 -30.45 4.13 -15.68
N ALA A 339 -31.44 4.91 -16.12
CA ALA A 339 -31.25 6.34 -16.36
C ALA A 339 -32.54 7.13 -16.11
N ARG A 340 -32.41 8.41 -15.79
CA ARG A 340 -33.57 9.32 -15.67
C ARG A 340 -34.21 9.64 -17.01
N GLU A 341 -33.39 9.73 -18.06
CA GLU A 341 -33.80 9.97 -19.44
C GLU A 341 -33.04 9.01 -20.35
N LEU A 342 -33.69 8.58 -21.43
CA LEU A 342 -33.07 7.74 -22.47
C LEU A 342 -32.84 8.64 -23.68
N TYR A 343 -31.61 9.12 -23.85
CA TYR A 343 -31.27 10.10 -24.89
C TYR A 343 -31.13 9.48 -26.29
N VAL A 344 -30.78 8.19 -26.36
CA VAL A 344 -30.62 7.42 -27.59
C VAL A 344 -31.25 6.03 -27.46
N ASP A 345 -31.44 5.35 -28.59
CA ASP A 345 -31.92 3.97 -28.61
C ASP A 345 -30.88 3.01 -28.03
N THR A 346 -31.27 2.26 -26.99
CA THR A 346 -30.42 1.26 -26.33
C THR A 346 -30.37 -0.06 -27.10
N GLY A 347 -31.16 -0.21 -28.16
CA GLY A 347 -31.24 -1.40 -28.98
C GLY A 347 -31.76 -2.59 -28.17
N ASP A 348 -30.95 -3.64 -28.09
CA ASP A 348 -31.26 -4.89 -27.41
C ASP A 348 -30.72 -4.95 -25.97
N ILE A 349 -30.16 -3.86 -25.45
CA ILE A 349 -29.83 -3.70 -24.03
C ILE A 349 -31.09 -3.32 -23.26
N LYS A 350 -31.40 -4.05 -22.19
CA LYS A 350 -32.53 -3.73 -21.31
C LYS A 350 -32.27 -2.37 -20.65
N SER A 351 -33.17 -1.41 -20.85
CA SER A 351 -33.09 -0.09 -20.23
C SER A 351 -34.31 0.18 -19.35
N VAL A 352 -34.10 0.82 -18.21
CA VAL A 352 -35.15 1.18 -17.26
C VAL A 352 -35.07 2.68 -17.00
N LYS A 353 -36.19 3.39 -17.24
CA LYS A 353 -36.33 4.79 -16.85
C LYS A 353 -36.62 4.84 -15.34
N ILE A 354 -35.74 5.47 -14.58
CA ILE A 354 -35.82 5.55 -13.11
C ILE A 354 -35.92 7.01 -12.65
N HIS A 355 -36.62 7.24 -11.54
CA HIS A 355 -36.60 8.56 -10.87
C HIS A 355 -35.57 8.61 -9.74
N ASP A 356 -35.49 7.53 -8.96
CA ASP A 356 -34.58 7.38 -7.82
C ASP A 356 -34.02 5.96 -7.81
N ILE A 357 -32.75 5.84 -7.41
CA ILE A 357 -32.03 4.58 -7.31
C ILE A 357 -31.10 4.62 -6.12
N LYS A 358 -31.14 3.56 -5.32
CA LYS A 358 -30.23 3.34 -4.20
C LYS A 358 -29.41 2.09 -4.45
N VAL A 359 -28.09 2.23 -4.35
CA VAL A 359 -27.14 1.12 -4.44
C VAL A 359 -26.65 0.78 -3.03
N THR A 360 -26.59 -0.51 -2.70
CA THR A 360 -26.00 -0.99 -1.45
C THR A 360 -25.14 -2.23 -1.72
N GLU A 361 -23.94 -2.27 -1.15
CA GLU A 361 -23.05 -3.43 -1.21
C GLU A 361 -23.43 -4.50 -0.18
N MET A 362 -23.40 -5.77 -0.60
CA MET A 362 -23.60 -6.92 0.28
C MET A 362 -22.28 -7.33 0.94
N GLU A 363 -22.26 -7.53 2.27
CA GLU A 363 -21.02 -7.74 3.03
C GLU A 363 -20.21 -8.97 2.60
N GLU A 364 -20.87 -10.11 2.37
CA GLU A 364 -20.21 -11.39 2.08
C GLU A 364 -19.77 -11.52 0.62
N THR A 365 -20.67 -11.24 -0.32
CA THR A 365 -20.43 -11.47 -1.75
C THR A 365 -19.84 -10.26 -2.45
N LYS A 366 -19.96 -9.06 -1.86
CA LYS A 366 -19.68 -7.78 -2.51
C LYS A 366 -20.50 -7.52 -3.77
N ASN A 367 -21.61 -8.24 -3.95
CA ASN A 367 -22.60 -7.92 -4.96
C ASN A 367 -23.35 -6.65 -4.60
N LEU A 368 -23.94 -6.02 -5.60
CA LEU A 368 -24.60 -4.73 -5.50
C LEU A 368 -26.10 -4.90 -5.66
N ARG A 369 -26.82 -4.51 -4.60
CA ARG A 369 -28.28 -4.48 -4.59
C ARG A 369 -28.75 -3.09 -4.99
N LEU A 370 -29.54 -3.05 -6.06
CA LEU A 370 -30.17 -1.85 -6.58
C LEU A 370 -31.64 -1.84 -6.16
N GLN A 371 -32.05 -0.80 -5.44
CA GLN A 371 -33.43 -0.50 -5.09
C GLN A 371 -33.88 0.72 -5.88
N TYR A 372 -34.91 0.58 -6.72
CA TYR A 372 -35.37 1.66 -7.58
C TYR A 372 -36.91 1.65 -7.72
N VAL A 373 -37.47 2.74 -8.23
CA VAL A 373 -38.92 2.88 -8.43
C VAL A 373 -39.25 2.96 -9.92
N ILE A 374 -40.13 2.07 -10.38
CA ILE A 374 -40.73 2.11 -11.73
C ILE A 374 -42.24 2.33 -11.56
N GLU A 375 -42.79 3.37 -12.20
CA GLU A 375 -44.24 3.65 -12.21
C GLU A 375 -44.91 3.70 -10.81
N GLY A 376 -44.12 3.99 -9.76
CA GLY A 376 -44.58 4.05 -8.36
C GLY A 376 -44.43 2.75 -7.58
N GLU A 377 -44.00 1.66 -8.21
CA GLU A 377 -43.70 0.38 -7.56
C GLU A 377 -42.20 0.26 -7.24
N LYS A 378 -41.89 -0.25 -6.04
CA LYS A 378 -40.51 -0.48 -5.61
C LYS A 378 -40.04 -1.84 -6.14
N GLU A 379 -38.94 -1.81 -6.85
CA GLU A 379 -38.27 -2.98 -7.42
C GLU A 379 -36.89 -3.12 -6.77
N GLU A 380 -36.43 -4.37 -6.65
CA GLU A 380 -35.11 -4.70 -6.11
C GLU A 380 -34.44 -5.73 -7.01
N LYS A 381 -33.20 -5.46 -7.40
CA LYS A 381 -32.40 -6.38 -8.21
C LYS A 381 -30.93 -6.38 -7.80
N GLU A 382 -30.33 -7.56 -7.85
CA GLU A 382 -28.91 -7.77 -7.57
C GLU A 382 -28.10 -7.81 -8.86
N PHE A 383 -26.89 -7.22 -8.82
CA PHE A 383 -25.90 -7.23 -9.88
C PHE A 383 -24.52 -7.50 -9.28
N ASP A 384 -23.62 -8.09 -10.08
CA ASP A 384 -22.27 -8.42 -9.61
C ASP A 384 -21.35 -7.19 -9.63
N MET A 385 -21.69 -6.21 -10.47
CA MET A 385 -20.92 -4.99 -10.71
C MET A 385 -21.83 -3.85 -11.19
N VAL A 386 -21.42 -2.60 -10.92
CA VAL A 386 -22.08 -1.39 -11.39
C VAL A 386 -21.07 -0.51 -12.12
N VAL A 387 -21.49 0.04 -13.26
CA VAL A 387 -20.78 1.10 -13.98
C VAL A 387 -21.56 2.39 -13.79
N LEU A 388 -20.93 3.40 -13.23
CA LEU A 388 -21.51 4.70 -12.96
C LEU A 388 -21.11 5.71 -14.01
N SER A 389 -22.10 6.34 -14.63
CA SER A 389 -21.96 7.52 -15.47
C SER A 389 -22.37 8.76 -14.69
N VAL A 390 -21.38 9.60 -14.39
CA VAL A 390 -21.51 10.82 -13.59
C VAL A 390 -21.24 12.09 -14.40
N GLY A 391 -21.16 11.96 -15.73
CA GLY A 391 -20.88 13.06 -16.65
C GLY A 391 -19.39 13.41 -16.74
N PHE A 392 -19.09 14.36 -17.62
CA PHE A 392 -17.75 14.88 -17.86
C PHE A 392 -17.72 16.37 -17.56
N SER A 393 -16.56 16.88 -17.19
CA SER A 393 -16.33 18.30 -17.01
C SER A 393 -14.97 18.72 -17.55
N LEU A 394 -14.79 20.04 -17.66
CA LEU A 394 -13.50 20.62 -18.03
C LEU A 394 -12.52 20.57 -16.85
N PRO A 395 -11.35 19.93 -17.02
CA PRO A 395 -10.31 19.94 -16.01
C PRO A 395 -9.82 21.35 -15.69
N GLU A 396 -9.45 21.58 -14.44
CA GLU A 396 -8.95 22.87 -13.96
C GLU A 396 -7.72 23.37 -14.74
N TYR A 397 -6.87 22.45 -15.20
CA TYR A 397 -5.70 22.81 -15.99
C TYR A 397 -6.07 23.29 -17.40
N VAL A 398 -7.13 22.73 -18.01
CA VAL A 398 -7.66 23.13 -19.31
C VAL A 398 -8.25 24.53 -19.22
N LYS A 399 -9.01 24.81 -18.16
CA LYS A 399 -9.55 26.16 -17.87
C LYS A 399 -8.43 27.21 -17.82
N LYS A 400 -7.36 26.93 -17.06
CA LYS A 400 -6.17 27.80 -16.97
C LYS A 400 -5.46 27.98 -18.31
N MET A 401 -5.30 26.92 -19.10
CA MET A 401 -4.69 27.01 -20.43
C MET A 401 -5.55 27.83 -21.39
N GLY A 402 -6.88 27.67 -21.33
CA GLY A 402 -7.85 28.46 -22.08
C GLY A 402 -7.68 29.96 -21.80
N GLU A 403 -7.62 30.35 -20.52
CA GLU A 403 -7.39 31.74 -20.12
C GLU A 403 -6.09 32.31 -20.68
N LEU A 404 -4.99 31.54 -20.67
CA LEU A 404 -3.70 31.96 -21.23
C LEU A 404 -3.78 32.23 -22.73
N VAL A 405 -4.54 31.43 -23.47
CA VAL A 405 -4.75 31.64 -24.91
C VAL A 405 -5.87 32.62 -25.21
N GLY A 406 -6.62 33.08 -24.19
CA GLY A 406 -7.67 34.09 -24.32
C GLY A 406 -9.05 33.53 -24.66
N ILE A 407 -9.29 32.26 -24.32
CA ILE A 407 -10.58 31.58 -24.47
C ILE A 407 -11.19 31.44 -23.08
N LYS A 408 -12.46 31.79 -22.91
CA LYS A 408 -13.14 31.65 -21.60
C LYS A 408 -13.64 30.22 -21.40
N PRO A 409 -13.66 29.68 -20.17
CA PRO A 409 -14.24 28.37 -19.88
C PRO A 409 -15.64 28.17 -20.45
N GLU A 410 -16.51 29.18 -20.36
CA GLU A 410 -17.90 29.08 -20.86
C GLU A 410 -17.95 29.01 -22.39
N GLU A 411 -16.96 29.58 -23.09
CA GLU A 411 -16.82 29.48 -24.55
C GLU A 411 -16.35 28.08 -24.97
N ILE A 412 -15.59 27.40 -24.11
CA ILE A 412 -15.17 26.01 -24.31
C ILE A 412 -16.38 25.09 -24.09
N GLU A 413 -17.05 25.22 -22.93
CA GLU A 413 -18.22 24.40 -22.57
C GLU A 413 -19.34 24.55 -23.62
N SER A 414 -19.81 25.77 -23.90
CA SER A 414 -20.93 25.99 -24.84
C SER A 414 -20.71 25.53 -26.28
N ARG A 415 -19.47 25.21 -26.66
CA ARG A 415 -19.13 24.83 -28.04
C ARG A 415 -18.77 23.36 -28.20
N MET A 416 -18.40 22.66 -27.12
CA MET A 416 -18.00 21.25 -27.13
C MET A 416 -19.17 20.27 -27.20
N TRP A 417 -20.36 20.70 -26.79
CA TRP A 417 -21.52 19.82 -26.70
C TRP A 417 -22.32 19.87 -28.00
N GLY A 418 -22.24 18.78 -28.77
CA GLY A 418 -23.05 18.59 -29.97
C GLY A 418 -24.56 18.60 -29.67
N GLU A 419 -25.39 18.83 -30.69
CA GLU A 419 -26.85 18.71 -30.52
C GLU A 419 -27.23 17.22 -30.35
N PRO A 420 -28.07 16.87 -29.35
CA PRO A 420 -28.54 15.51 -29.15
C PRO A 420 -29.18 14.93 -30.44
N GLY A 421 -28.70 13.77 -30.89
CA GLY A 421 -29.22 13.08 -32.07
C GLY A 421 -28.62 13.48 -33.42
N LYS A 422 -27.55 14.30 -33.44
CA LYS A 422 -26.64 14.38 -34.59
C LYS A 422 -25.49 13.39 -34.41
N ASP A 423 -24.98 12.83 -35.51
CA ASP A 423 -23.85 11.91 -35.48
C ASP A 423 -22.66 12.52 -34.73
N LEU A 424 -22.11 11.77 -33.78
CA LEU A 424 -21.16 12.14 -32.74
C LEU A 424 -19.78 12.64 -33.22
N VAL A 425 -19.60 13.02 -34.49
CA VAL A 425 -18.26 13.13 -35.10
C VAL A 425 -18.12 14.21 -36.19
N GLU A 426 -18.75 15.38 -36.04
CA GLU A 426 -18.27 16.55 -36.79
C GLU A 426 -17.30 17.35 -35.92
N VAL A 427 -16.02 16.97 -35.99
CA VAL A 427 -14.93 17.78 -35.42
C VAL A 427 -14.87 19.09 -36.19
N GLU A 428 -15.21 20.19 -35.53
CA GLU A 428 -15.23 21.51 -36.13
C GLU A 428 -14.14 22.41 -35.54
N ILE A 429 -13.39 23.08 -36.43
CA ILE A 429 -12.45 24.12 -36.02
C ILE A 429 -13.18 25.46 -36.06
N ARG A 430 -13.46 26.02 -34.88
CA ARG A 430 -14.16 27.28 -34.73
C ARG A 430 -13.18 28.41 -34.39
N LYS A 431 -13.48 29.62 -34.87
CA LYS A 431 -12.74 30.83 -34.50
C LYS A 431 -13.12 31.27 -33.09
N THR A 432 -12.14 31.76 -32.35
CA THR A 432 -12.36 32.40 -31.05
C THR A 432 -12.43 33.92 -31.24
N ASP A 433 -12.76 34.65 -30.17
CA ASP A 433 -12.73 36.13 -30.18
C ASP A 433 -11.30 36.70 -30.37
N LYS A 434 -10.27 35.88 -30.19
CA LYS A 434 -8.87 36.28 -30.36
C LYS A 434 -8.37 35.88 -31.75
N ASP A 435 -7.89 36.87 -32.50
CA ASP A 435 -7.37 36.64 -33.84
C ASP A 435 -6.18 35.67 -33.83
N GLY A 436 -6.17 34.76 -34.81
CA GLY A 436 -5.19 33.68 -34.90
C GLY A 436 -5.40 32.51 -33.91
N VAL A 437 -6.40 32.56 -33.02
CA VAL A 437 -6.71 31.47 -32.08
C VAL A 437 -8.01 30.77 -32.46
N PHE A 438 -7.94 29.45 -32.54
CA PHE A 438 -9.03 28.55 -32.93
C PHE A 438 -9.25 27.52 -31.82
N ILE A 439 -10.47 26.99 -31.73
CA ILE A 439 -10.83 25.88 -30.85
C ILE A 439 -11.33 24.70 -31.68
N VAL A 440 -10.94 23.49 -31.29
CA VAL A 440 -11.51 22.24 -31.80
C VAL A 440 -12.65 21.85 -30.88
N VAL A 441 -13.81 21.61 -31.46
CA VAL A 441 -15.00 21.13 -30.78
C VAL A 441 -15.58 19.92 -31.47
#